data_AF-A0A2A4ZPU0-F1
#
_entry.id   AF-A0A2A4ZPU0-F1
#
_cell.length_a   1.000
_cell.length_b   1.000
_cell.length_c   1.000
_cell.angle_alpha   90.00
_cell.angle_beta   90.00
_cell.angle_gamma   90.00
#
_symmetry.space_group_name_H-M   'P 1'
#
loop_
_entity.id
_entity.type
_entity.pdbx_description
1 polymer ?
#
loop_
_entity_poly.entity_id
_entity_poly.type
_entity_poly.pdbx_seq_one_letter_code
_entity_poly.pdbx_strand_id
1 'polypeptide(L)'
;MSEEHHQFLSRVRRLERKHNEMSYGYTAQVRSDGLIVISPKKIQSRISARSVVLFLAAFLLFKGFLIASIGLDGYQDRLAKLQAGSMLEQGGAVIMTADPLSQMIAQEIGPILR
;
A
#
# COMPACT_ATOMS: atom_id res chain seq x y z
N MET A 1 -12.07 -44.83 9.32
CA MET A 1 -13.33 -44.07 9.42
C MET A 1 -13.13 -42.54 9.52
N SER A 2 -11.89 -42.02 9.55
CA SER A 2 -11.59 -40.57 9.61
C SER A 2 -11.42 -39.91 8.24
N GLU A 3 -10.73 -40.58 7.31
CA GLU A 3 -10.30 -39.98 6.02
C GLU A 3 -11.47 -39.56 5.11
N GLU A 4 -12.48 -40.43 4.97
CA GLU A 4 -13.66 -40.13 4.13
C GLU A 4 -14.45 -38.93 4.66
N HIS A 5 -14.56 -38.81 5.99
CA HIS A 5 -15.23 -37.68 6.64
C HIS A 5 -14.46 -36.38 6.43
N HIS A 6 -13.12 -36.41 6.54
CA HIS A 6 -12.28 -35.25 6.23
C HIS A 6 -12.39 -34.81 4.77
N GLN A 7 -12.43 -35.77 3.83
CA GLN A 7 -12.61 -35.48 2.42
C GLN A 7 -13.99 -34.85 2.14
N PHE A 8 -15.05 -35.36 2.77
CA PHE A 8 -16.38 -34.76 2.70
C PHE A 8 -16.40 -33.32 3.22
N LEU A 9 -15.88 -33.07 4.42
CA LEU A 9 -15.82 -31.73 5.01
C LEU A 9 -14.98 -30.76 4.16
N SER A 10 -13.89 -31.23 3.54
CA SER A 10 -13.09 -30.41 2.63
C SER A 10 -13.89 -29.93 1.41
N ARG A 11 -14.78 -30.78 0.88
CA ARG A 11 -15.65 -30.45 -0.25
C ARG A 11 -16.75 -29.47 0.15
N VAL A 12 -17.36 -29.65 1.32
CA VAL A 12 -18.37 -28.73 1.86
C VAL A 12 -17.77 -27.33 2.02
N ARG A 13 -16.61 -27.22 2.68
CA ARG A 13 -15.90 -25.94 2.84
C ARG A 13 -15.56 -25.27 1.51
N ARG A 14 -15.19 -26.06 0.49
CA ARG A 14 -14.91 -25.54 -0.86
C ARG A 14 -16.18 -24.98 -1.52
N LEU A 15 -17.33 -25.63 -1.31
CA LEU A 15 -18.61 -25.17 -1.84
C LEU A 15 -19.07 -23.89 -1.16
N GLU A 16 -18.99 -23.83 0.18
CA GLU A 16 -19.32 -22.64 0.97
C GLU A 16 -18.45 -21.45 0.58
N ARG A 17 -17.13 -21.65 0.46
CA ARG A 17 -16.22 -20.59 0.00
C ARG A 17 -16.59 -20.07 -1.38
N LYS A 18 -16.84 -20.96 -2.34
CA LYS A 18 -17.26 -20.57 -3.70
C LYS A 18 -18.58 -19.80 -3.68
N HIS A 19 -19.54 -20.22 -2.85
CA HIS A 19 -20.82 -19.52 -2.71
C HIS A 19 -20.65 -18.12 -2.13
N ASN A 20 -19.86 -17.99 -1.05
CA ASN A 20 -19.56 -16.70 -0.45
C ASN A 20 -18.82 -15.77 -1.42
N GLU A 21 -17.83 -16.27 -2.16
CA GLU A 21 -17.14 -15.49 -3.20
C GLU A 21 -18.09 -15.01 -4.31
N MET A 22 -19.10 -15.82 -4.69
CA MET A 22 -20.11 -15.43 -5.68
C MET A 22 -21.10 -14.37 -5.15
N SER A 23 -21.28 -14.26 -3.83
CA SER A 23 -22.15 -13.24 -3.21
C SER A 23 -21.63 -11.81 -3.44
N TYR A 24 -20.30 -11.64 -3.57
CA TYR A 24 -19.66 -10.36 -3.88
C TYR A 24 -19.67 -10.03 -5.39
N GLY A 25 -20.34 -10.85 -6.21
CA GLY A 25 -20.50 -10.67 -7.65
C GLY A 25 -19.88 -11.80 -8.47
N TYR A 26 -20.39 -11.95 -9.69
CA TYR A 26 -20.01 -13.03 -10.60
C TYR A 26 -19.71 -12.49 -12.01
N THR A 27 -18.89 -13.22 -12.76
CA THR A 27 -18.57 -12.92 -14.15
C THR A 27 -18.62 -14.19 -14.99
N ALA A 28 -19.15 -14.08 -16.21
CA ALA A 28 -19.18 -15.15 -17.18
C ALA A 28 -17.82 -15.19 -17.90
N GLN A 29 -17.13 -16.33 -17.84
CA GLN A 29 -15.89 -16.56 -18.58
C GLN A 29 -16.09 -17.72 -19.55
N VAL A 30 -15.65 -17.54 -20.79
CA VAL A 30 -15.61 -18.62 -21.78
C VAL A 30 -14.38 -19.46 -21.50
N ARG A 31 -14.59 -20.74 -21.20
CA ARG A 31 -13.53 -21.72 -21.00
C ARG A 31 -12.99 -22.16 -22.38
N SER A 32 -11.79 -22.74 -22.42
CA SER A 32 -11.14 -23.20 -23.64
C SER A 32 -11.93 -24.25 -24.44
N ASP A 33 -12.94 -24.87 -23.83
CA ASP A 33 -13.88 -25.80 -24.47
C ASP A 33 -15.11 -25.11 -25.08
N GLY A 34 -15.19 -23.78 -25.03
CA GLY A 34 -16.30 -22.99 -25.55
C GLY A 34 -17.49 -22.88 -24.60
N LEU A 35 -17.44 -23.45 -23.40
CA LEU A 35 -18.51 -23.36 -22.42
C LEU A 35 -18.42 -22.08 -21.60
N ILE A 36 -19.56 -21.44 -21.36
CA ILE A 36 -19.67 -20.29 -20.45
C ILE A 36 -19.73 -20.81 -19.02
N VAL A 37 -18.74 -20.44 -18.20
CA VAL A 37 -18.70 -20.78 -16.78
C VAL A 37 -18.79 -19.52 -15.93
N ILE A 38 -19.71 -19.53 -14.98
CA ILE A 38 -19.85 -18.48 -13.97
C ILE A 38 -18.76 -18.66 -12.92
N SER A 39 -17.89 -17.66 -12.81
CA SER A 39 -16.83 -17.61 -11.80
C SER A 39 -17.02 -16.40 -10.90
N PRO A 40 -16.65 -16.49 -9.61
CA PRO A 40 -16.69 -15.34 -8.72
C PRO A 40 -15.82 -14.20 -9.28
N LYS A 41 -16.30 -12.97 -9.17
CA LYS A 41 -15.59 -11.80 -9.65
C LYS A 41 -14.36 -11.59 -8.79
N LYS A 42 -13.16 -11.90 -9.32
CA LYS A 42 -11.91 -11.61 -8.63
C LYS A 42 -11.78 -10.10 -8.46
N ILE A 43 -11.73 -9.62 -7.22
CA ILE A 43 -11.34 -8.25 -6.91
C ILE A 43 -9.84 -8.16 -7.20
N GLN A 44 -9.48 -7.78 -8.42
CA GLN A 44 -8.11 -7.35 -8.68
C GLN A 44 -7.93 -6.03 -7.93
N SER A 45 -7.02 -6.03 -6.95
CA SER A 45 -6.57 -4.79 -6.34
C SER A 45 -6.12 -3.85 -7.45
N ARG A 46 -6.76 -2.68 -7.56
CA ARG A 46 -6.38 -1.65 -8.54
C ARG A 46 -5.03 -1.00 -8.19
N ILE A 47 -4.50 -1.31 -7.02
CA ILE A 47 -3.21 -0.80 -6.56
C ILE A 47 -2.13 -1.65 -7.21
N SER A 48 -1.53 -1.09 -8.27
CA SER A 48 -0.36 -1.66 -8.91
C SER A 48 0.88 -1.41 -8.04
N ALA A 49 1.86 -2.31 -8.08
CA ALA A 49 3.16 -2.06 -7.45
C ALA A 49 3.80 -0.77 -7.98
N ARG A 50 3.56 -0.42 -9.25
CA ARG A 50 4.01 0.83 -9.87
C ARG A 50 3.46 2.07 -9.18
N SER A 51 2.16 2.09 -8.86
CA SER A 51 1.55 3.24 -8.16
C SER A 51 2.10 3.40 -6.74
N VAL A 52 2.41 2.30 -6.04
CA VAL A 52 3.05 2.35 -4.72
C VAL A 52 4.45 2.95 -4.81
N VAL A 53 5.26 2.48 -5.75
CA VAL A 53 6.62 3.01 -5.96
C VAL A 53 6.60 4.50 -6.32
N LEU A 54 5.69 4.91 -7.21
CA LEU A 54 5.56 6.32 -7.61
C LEU A 54 5.15 7.21 -6.44
N PHE A 55 4.23 6.75 -5.60
CA PHE A 55 3.83 7.47 -4.39
C PHE A 55 4.99 7.62 -3.40
N LEU A 56 5.77 6.55 -3.17
CA LEU A 56 6.95 6.60 -2.31
C LEU A 56 8.02 7.55 -2.85
N ALA A 57 8.26 7.54 -4.17
CA ALA A 57 9.20 8.46 -4.80
C ALA A 57 8.76 9.93 -4.66
N ALA A 58 7.48 10.23 -4.91
CA ALA A 58 6.94 11.57 -4.71
C ALA A 58 7.04 12.03 -3.25
N PHE A 59 6.82 11.12 -2.30
CA PHE A 59 6.95 11.40 -0.88
C PHE A 59 8.39 11.74 -0.47
N LEU A 60 9.37 10.98 -0.96
CA LEU A 60 10.80 11.27 -0.72
C LEU A 60 11.23 12.61 -1.34
N LEU A 61 10.78 12.90 -2.56
CA LEU A 61 11.03 14.20 -3.21
C LEU A 61 10.43 15.35 -2.40
N PHE A 62 9.22 15.20 -1.89
CA PHE A 62 8.59 16.19 -1.03
C PHE A 62 9.36 16.41 0.28
N LYS A 63 9.85 15.35 0.93
CA LYS A 63 10.73 15.46 2.11
C LYS A 63 12.01 16.21 1.79
N GLY A 64 12.71 15.84 0.71
CA GLY A 64 13.93 16.52 0.27
C GLY A 64 13.69 17.99 -0.08
N PHE A 65 12.55 18.30 -0.72
CA PHE A 65 12.14 19.68 -1.00
C PHE A 65 11.90 20.49 0.27
N LEU A 66 11.23 19.94 1.29
CA LEU A 66 11.05 20.62 2.57
C LEU A 66 12.38 20.93 3.26
N ILE A 67 13.31 19.97 3.25
CA ILE A 67 14.65 20.14 3.82
C ILE A 67 15.43 21.20 3.02
N ALA A 68 15.37 21.19 1.69
CA ALA A 68 16.03 22.18 0.84
C ALA A 68 15.44 23.60 1.00
N SER A 69 14.12 23.72 1.15
CA SER A 69 13.42 24.99 1.27
C SER A 69 13.59 25.65 2.65
N ILE A 70 13.51 24.85 3.72
CA ILE A 70 13.50 25.36 5.11
C ILE A 70 14.91 25.33 5.71
N GLY A 71 15.81 24.52 5.13
CA GLY A 71 17.11 24.18 5.72
C GLY A 71 17.00 23.02 6.71
N LEU A 72 18.12 22.33 6.94
CA LEU A 72 18.17 21.14 7.78
C LEU A 72 17.79 21.45 9.24
N ASP A 73 18.26 22.56 9.78
CA ASP A 73 18.01 22.94 11.18
C ASP A 73 16.54 23.31 11.41
N GLY A 74 15.97 24.12 10.51
CA GLY A 74 14.55 24.49 10.58
C GLY A 74 13.60 23.32 10.33
N TYR A 75 14.03 22.30 9.59
CA TYR A 75 13.30 21.04 9.44
C TYR A 75 13.31 20.23 10.75
N GLN A 76 14.46 20.10 11.40
CA GLN A 76 14.59 19.40 12.68
C GLN A 76 13.75 20.05 13.79
N ASP A 77 13.71 21.38 13.85
CA ASP A 77 12.87 22.10 14.81
C ASP A 77 11.37 21.81 14.63
N ARG A 78 10.91 21.69 13.37
CA ARG A 78 9.52 21.33 13.06
C ARG A 78 9.22 19.87 13.40
N LEU A 79 10.17 18.98 13.16
CA LEU A 79 10.07 17.57 13.54
C LEU A 79 9.97 17.41 15.06
N ALA A 80 10.79 18.15 15.82
CA ALA A 80 10.75 18.14 17.29
C ALA A 80 9.40 18.61 17.83
N LYS A 81 8.80 19.64 17.21
CA LYS A 81 7.43 20.09 17.55
C LYS A 81 6.38 19.02 17.25
N LEU A 82 6.54 18.28 16.15
CA LEU A 82 5.64 17.18 15.77
C LEU A 82 5.73 16.00 16.75
N GLN A 83 6.95 15.69 17.23
CA GLN A 83 7.18 14.66 18.26
C GLN A 83 6.60 15.05 19.62
N ALA A 84 6.58 16.34 19.95
CA ALA A 84 5.98 16.85 21.19
C ALA A 84 4.44 16.98 21.14
N GLY A 85 3.83 16.72 19.99
CA GLY A 85 2.39 16.87 19.76
C GLY A 85 1.54 15.68 20.22
N SER A 86 0.30 15.65 19.74
CA SER A 86 -0.68 14.58 19.91
C SER A 86 -0.25 13.24 19.30
N MET A 87 -0.93 12.13 19.64
CA MET A 87 -0.58 10.79 19.12
C MET A 87 -0.60 10.72 17.58
N LEU A 88 -1.45 11.50 16.91
CA LEU A 88 -1.48 11.57 15.45
C LEU A 88 -0.26 12.30 14.89
N GLU A 89 0.16 13.39 15.55
CA GLU A 89 1.34 14.18 15.17
C GLU A 89 2.63 13.40 15.42
N GLN A 90 2.70 12.65 16.51
CA GLN A 90 3.80 11.71 16.80
C GLN A 90 3.91 10.63 15.72
N GLY A 91 2.78 10.08 15.25
CA GLY A 91 2.75 9.15 14.13
C GLY A 91 3.29 9.77 12.84
N GLY A 92 2.90 11.02 12.55
CA GLY A 92 3.47 11.79 11.44
C GLY A 92 4.98 12.04 11.60
N ALA A 93 5.45 12.27 12.83
CA ALA A 93 6.86 12.53 13.13
C ALA A 93 7.75 11.30 12.85
N VAL A 94 7.27 10.09 13.16
CA VAL A 94 8.00 8.86 12.84
C VAL A 94 8.20 8.74 11.32
N ILE A 95 7.15 8.99 10.53
CA ILE A 95 7.21 8.95 9.06
C ILE A 95 8.13 10.06 8.51
N MET A 96 8.14 11.23 9.16
CA MET A 96 8.91 12.40 8.77
C MET A 96 10.35 12.43 9.32
N THR A 97 10.80 11.40 10.02
CA THR A 97 12.20 11.35 10.48
C THR A 97 13.15 11.46 9.28
N ALA A 98 14.18 12.31 9.37
CA ALA A 98 15.06 12.59 8.23
C ALA A 98 15.83 11.33 7.80
N ASP A 99 15.64 10.89 6.56
CA ASP A 99 16.33 9.73 5.99
C ASP A 99 17.54 10.17 5.14
N PRO A 100 18.62 9.35 5.05
CA PRO A 100 19.80 9.69 4.25
C PRO A 100 19.49 10.04 2.79
N LEU A 101 18.50 9.36 2.18
CA LEU A 101 18.05 9.63 0.82
C LEU A 101 17.40 11.01 0.68
N SER A 102 16.57 11.42 1.65
CA SER A 102 15.94 12.75 1.65
C SER A 102 16.97 13.87 1.80
N GLN A 103 18.05 13.62 2.55
CA GLN A 103 19.16 14.57 2.69
C GLN A 103 19.98 14.70 1.39
N MET A 104 20.25 13.58 0.70
CA MET A 104 20.91 13.61 -0.61
C MET A 104 20.09 14.39 -1.65
N ILE A 105 18.77 14.15 -1.70
CA ILE A 105 17.86 14.91 -2.57
C ILE A 105 17.90 16.40 -2.24
N ALA A 106 17.92 16.76 -0.96
CA ALA A 106 17.98 18.16 -0.54
C ALA A 106 19.29 18.86 -0.97
N GLN A 107 20.42 18.13 -0.96
CA GLN A 107 21.71 18.65 -1.42
C GLN A 107 21.74 18.93 -2.93
N GLU A 108 21.04 18.11 -3.73
CA GLU A 108 20.91 18.31 -5.18
C GLU A 108 19.90 19.39 -5.56
N ILE A 109 18.80 19.54 -4.80
CA ILE A 109 17.75 20.55 -5.07
C ILE A 109 18.11 21.92 -4.47
N GLY A 110 18.85 21.96 -3.36
CA GLY A 110 19.26 23.19 -2.67
C GLY A 110 19.91 24.27 -3.54
N PRO A 111 20.77 23.95 -4.52
CA PRO A 111 21.35 24.92 -5.45
C PRO A 111 20.34 25.59 -6.39
N ILE A 112 19.21 24.94 -6.68
CA ILE A 112 18.18 25.46 -7.60
C ILE A 112 17.19 26.39 -6.87
N LEU A 113 17.05 26.22 -5.54
CA LEU A 113 16.14 27.00 -4.70
C LEU A 113 16.80 28.21 -4.02
N ARG A 114 18.13 28.40 -4.19
CA ARG A 114 18.90 29.51 -3.61
C ARG A 114 18.92 30.74 -4.51
#